data_AF-A0AAV2BCT1-F1
#
_entry.id   AF-A0AAV2BCT1-F1
#
_cell.length_a   1.000
_cell.length_b   1.000
_cell.length_c   1.000
_cell.angle_alpha   90.00
_cell.angle_beta   90.00
_cell.angle_gamma   90.00
#
_symmetry.space_group_name_H-M   'P 1'
#
loop_
_entity.id
_entity.type
_entity.pdbx_description
1 polymer ?
#
loop_
_entity_poly.entity_id
_entity_poly.type
_entity_poly.pdbx_seq_one_letter_code
_entity_poly.pdbx_strand_id
1 'polypeptide(L)'
;MAAYYPLFDDEMKEGPIGPSGIGFKLTDDGNYDMEKKKLKNVDEPVDISDASTKSYVDLNKMELKSDIVKLQKRSLIHSEYGDFDAKNKIIGNVKDPVNGKNVVNKQYLENKALTLRQTNTVPPEDFYDLKSIPLKNLSNPRDKNDAVPKQYVDKKTKINDKKPDNQLMRNSEGLYVEYYFEMARSNRGNDICSNKLRPHRKIIILDATSRKKKEILSIINSI
;
A
#
# COMPACT_ATOMS: atom_id res chain seq x y z
N MET A 1 93.20 -47.63 28.32
CA MET A 1 92.14 -48.21 29.17
C MET A 1 90.82 -47.64 28.67
N ALA A 2 90.06 -48.42 27.91
CA ALA A 2 88.74 -48.00 27.41
C ALA A 2 87.67 -48.63 28.33
N ALA A 3 86.76 -47.80 28.85
CA ALA A 3 85.64 -48.27 29.66
C ALA A 3 84.55 -48.81 28.72
N TYR A 4 84.19 -50.08 28.91
CA TYR A 4 83.07 -50.73 28.23
C TYR A 4 81.79 -50.38 28.99
N TYR A 5 80.89 -49.61 28.36
CA TYR A 5 79.55 -49.38 28.86
C TYR A 5 78.60 -50.41 28.23
N PRO A 6 77.91 -51.26 28.99
CA PRO A 6 76.90 -52.14 28.43
C PRO A 6 75.70 -51.33 27.96
N LEU A 7 75.34 -51.52 26.69
CA LEU A 7 74.07 -51.10 26.10
C LEU A 7 72.96 -51.95 26.73
N PHE A 8 72.05 -51.31 27.48
CA PHE A 8 70.83 -51.96 27.93
C PHE A 8 69.80 -51.87 26.80
N ASP A 9 69.67 -52.94 26.02
CA ASP A 9 68.52 -53.20 25.17
C ASP A 9 67.35 -53.66 26.05
N ASP A 10 66.81 -52.77 26.88
CA ASP A 10 65.55 -53.04 27.58
C ASP A 10 64.41 -52.88 26.56
N GLU A 11 64.08 -54.00 25.91
CA GLU A 11 62.76 -54.21 25.30
C GLU A 11 61.70 -53.67 26.26
N MET A 12 60.98 -52.61 25.86
CA MET A 12 59.80 -52.15 26.57
C MET A 12 58.72 -53.23 26.46
N LYS A 13 58.77 -54.23 27.35
CA LYS A 13 57.70 -55.20 27.50
C LYS A 13 56.51 -54.45 28.09
N GLU A 14 55.44 -54.34 27.32
CA GLU A 14 54.14 -53.94 27.84
C GLU A 14 53.85 -54.77 29.09
N GLY A 15 53.60 -54.10 30.20
CA GLY A 15 53.26 -54.75 31.45
C GLY A 15 51.97 -55.56 31.31
N PRO A 16 51.75 -56.58 32.17
CA PRO A 16 50.52 -57.35 32.16
C PRO A 16 49.31 -56.42 32.32
N ILE A 17 48.26 -56.68 31.52
CA ILE A 17 46.97 -56.00 31.63
C ILE A 17 46.52 -56.08 33.10
N GLY A 18 46.27 -54.93 33.71
CA GLY A 18 45.76 -54.86 35.09
C GLY A 18 44.45 -55.62 35.23
N PRO A 19 44.08 -56.07 36.45
CA PRO A 19 42.80 -56.74 36.65
C PRO A 19 41.66 -55.86 36.13
N SER A 20 40.66 -56.47 35.47
CA SER A 20 39.49 -55.74 34.97
C SER A 20 38.96 -54.84 36.08
N GLY A 21 38.93 -53.53 35.82
CA GLY A 21 38.39 -52.57 36.76
C GLY A 21 36.97 -53.00 37.15
N ILE A 22 36.66 -53.01 38.44
CA ILE A 22 35.32 -53.35 38.95
C ILE A 22 34.35 -52.31 38.39
N GLY A 23 33.71 -52.59 37.24
CA GLY A 23 32.75 -51.70 36.60
C GLY A 23 32.86 -51.53 35.08
N PHE A 24 33.91 -52.04 34.42
CA PHE A 24 34.07 -51.93 32.96
C PHE A 24 34.37 -53.30 32.34
N LYS A 25 33.69 -53.61 31.22
CA LYS A 25 33.96 -54.78 30.39
C LYS A 25 34.59 -54.35 29.08
N LEU A 26 35.75 -54.92 28.73
CA LEU A 26 36.35 -54.74 27.41
C LEU A 26 35.52 -55.51 26.38
N THR A 27 35.11 -54.83 25.31
CA THR A 27 34.38 -55.42 24.18
C THR A 27 35.35 -55.94 23.11
N ASP A 28 34.88 -56.83 22.24
CA ASP A 28 35.72 -57.46 21.20
C ASP A 28 36.29 -56.45 20.17
N ASP A 29 35.68 -55.26 20.06
CA ASP A 29 36.14 -54.14 19.23
C ASP A 29 37.05 -53.14 19.98
N GLY A 30 37.46 -53.47 21.21
CA GLY A 30 38.43 -52.69 22.00
C GLY A 30 37.84 -51.51 22.80
N ASN A 31 36.52 -51.43 22.93
CA ASN A 31 35.84 -50.39 23.72
C ASN A 31 35.51 -50.86 25.15
N TYR A 32 35.09 -49.95 26.02
CA TYR A 32 34.63 -50.28 27.38
C TYR A 32 33.11 -50.15 27.51
N ASP A 33 32.43 -51.25 27.86
CA ASP A 33 31.02 -51.24 28.27
C ASP A 33 30.90 -51.03 29.79
N MET A 34 30.09 -50.05 30.19
CA MET A 34 29.77 -49.75 31.58
C MET A 34 28.53 -50.49 32.10
N GLU A 35 27.92 -51.38 31.32
CA GLU A 35 26.73 -52.17 31.69
C GLU A 35 25.58 -51.31 32.24
N LYS A 36 25.32 -50.17 31.60
CA LYS A 36 24.30 -49.17 32.01
C LYS A 36 24.55 -48.53 33.38
N LYS A 37 25.75 -48.67 33.97
CA LYS A 37 26.15 -47.95 35.18
C LYS A 37 26.30 -46.45 34.88
N LYS A 38 26.14 -45.63 35.92
CA LYS A 38 26.28 -44.16 35.81
C LYS A 38 27.74 -43.77 36.00
N LEU A 39 28.28 -43.01 35.05
CA LEU A 39 29.52 -42.25 35.24
C LEU A 39 29.19 -40.94 35.96
N LYS A 40 29.86 -40.66 37.08
CA LYS A 40 29.62 -39.48 37.92
C LYS A 40 30.95 -38.79 38.21
N ASN A 41 30.88 -37.51 38.60
CA ASN A 41 32.05 -36.68 38.94
C ASN A 41 33.05 -36.54 37.79
N VAL A 42 32.53 -36.45 36.56
CA VAL A 42 33.30 -36.04 35.39
C VAL A 42 33.19 -34.52 35.24
N ASP A 43 34.28 -33.88 34.86
CA ASP A 43 34.31 -32.44 34.56
C ASP A 43 33.61 -32.13 33.22
N GLU A 44 33.34 -30.84 33.00
CA GLU A 44 32.83 -30.34 31.73
C GLU A 44 33.86 -30.56 30.61
N PRO A 45 33.43 -30.94 29.40
CA PRO A 45 34.34 -31.22 28.29
C PRO A 45 35.09 -29.96 27.85
N VAL A 46 36.37 -30.11 27.53
CA VAL A 46 37.24 -29.04 27.01
C VAL A 46 37.61 -29.32 25.55
N ASP A 47 37.94 -30.58 25.24
CA ASP A 47 38.31 -31.02 23.91
C ASP A 47 37.14 -31.72 23.18
N ILE A 48 37.21 -31.75 21.85
CA ILE A 48 36.14 -32.28 20.99
C ILE A 48 35.87 -33.78 21.19
N SER A 49 36.83 -34.51 21.75
CA SER A 49 36.75 -35.96 22.01
C SER A 49 36.30 -36.28 23.43
N ASP A 50 36.07 -35.28 24.27
CA ASP A 50 35.70 -35.49 25.67
C ASP A 50 34.27 -36.01 25.82
N ALA A 51 34.07 -36.85 26.83
CA ALA A 51 32.73 -37.23 27.25
C ALA A 51 32.00 -36.00 27.82
N SER A 52 30.83 -35.68 27.28
CA SER A 52 30.05 -34.53 27.74
C SER A 52 29.19 -34.85 28.97
N THR A 53 29.10 -33.91 29.91
CA THR A 53 28.13 -34.01 31.01
C THR A 53 26.71 -33.72 30.51
N LYS A 54 25.69 -34.19 31.25
CA LYS A 54 24.30 -33.82 30.95
C LYS A 54 24.07 -32.31 31.09
N SER A 55 24.76 -31.68 32.05
CA SER A 55 24.66 -30.24 32.30
C SER A 55 25.15 -29.44 31.10
N TYR A 56 26.32 -29.82 30.56
CA TYR A 56 26.88 -29.24 29.33
C TYR A 56 25.87 -29.21 28.19
N VAL A 57 25.30 -30.38 27.87
CA VAL A 57 24.39 -30.56 26.74
C VAL A 57 23.09 -29.78 26.95
N ASP A 58 22.54 -29.79 28.17
CA ASP A 58 21.32 -29.07 28.49
C ASP A 58 21.50 -27.55 28.38
N LEU A 59 22.63 -27.01 28.86
CA LEU A 59 22.95 -25.58 28.76
C LEU A 59 23.04 -25.14 27.29
N ASN A 60 23.82 -25.86 26.48
CA ASN A 60 23.92 -25.59 25.04
C ASN A 60 22.55 -25.66 24.33
N LYS A 61 21.72 -26.64 24.69
CA LYS A 61 20.36 -26.77 24.16
C LYS A 61 19.47 -25.59 24.55
N MET A 62 19.58 -25.09 25.79
CA MET A 62 18.84 -23.91 26.23
C MET A 62 19.27 -22.64 25.49
N GLU A 63 20.57 -22.47 25.29
CA GLU A 63 21.13 -21.35 24.53
C GLU A 63 20.63 -21.36 23.07
N LEU A 64 20.74 -22.50 22.39
CA LEU A 64 20.20 -22.68 21.03
C LEU A 64 18.70 -22.39 20.96
N LYS A 65 17.91 -22.86 21.92
CA LYS A 65 16.47 -22.56 21.99
C LYS A 65 16.22 -21.05 22.14
N SER A 66 17.00 -20.38 22.99
CA SER A 66 16.90 -18.93 23.20
C SER A 66 17.14 -18.18 21.90
N ASP A 67 18.16 -18.57 21.14
CA ASP A 67 18.51 -17.91 19.88
C ASP A 67 17.50 -18.20 18.77
N ILE A 68 16.99 -19.42 18.67
CA ILE A 68 15.89 -19.76 17.75
C ILE A 68 14.66 -18.88 18.06
N VAL A 69 14.29 -18.73 19.34
CA VAL A 69 13.15 -17.89 19.74
C VAL A 69 13.40 -16.42 19.39
N LYS A 70 14.62 -15.89 19.58
CA LYS A 70 14.98 -14.53 19.18
C LYS A 70 14.86 -14.35 17.66
N LEU A 71 15.34 -15.30 16.86
CA LEU A 71 15.26 -15.27 15.40
C LEU A 71 13.81 -15.33 14.91
N GLN A 72 12.99 -16.20 15.49
CA GLN A 72 11.55 -16.28 15.18
C GLN A 72 10.81 -14.99 15.47
N LYS A 73 11.19 -14.23 16.51
CA LYS A 73 10.60 -12.93 16.80
C LYS A 73 10.92 -11.87 15.75
N ARG A 74 12.01 -12.01 15.01
CA ARG A 74 12.50 -11.01 14.04
C ARG A 74 12.24 -11.39 12.58
N SER A 75 11.83 -12.62 12.32
CA SER A 75 11.66 -13.15 10.96
C SER A 75 10.21 -13.11 10.50
N LEU A 76 9.99 -13.05 9.19
CA LEU A 76 8.74 -13.50 8.59
C LEU A 76 8.64 -15.01 8.80
N ILE A 77 7.47 -15.47 9.22
CA ILE A 77 7.21 -16.90 9.42
C ILE A 77 6.30 -17.41 8.31
N HIS A 78 6.30 -18.72 8.05
CA HIS A 78 5.29 -19.30 7.18
C HIS A 78 3.96 -19.42 7.90
N SER A 79 2.86 -19.07 7.22
CA SER A 79 1.51 -19.45 7.60
C SER A 79 1.32 -20.96 7.42
N GLU A 80 0.20 -21.49 7.92
CA GLU A 80 -0.19 -22.89 7.69
C GLU A 80 -0.38 -23.24 6.20
N TYR A 81 -0.51 -22.22 5.33
CA TYR A 81 -0.67 -22.37 3.88
C TYR A 81 0.61 -22.08 3.08
N GLY A 82 1.73 -21.78 3.75
CA GLY A 82 3.02 -21.50 3.11
C GLY A 82 3.27 -20.04 2.73
N ASP A 83 2.37 -19.12 3.08
CA ASP A 83 2.56 -17.68 2.86
C ASP A 83 3.48 -17.07 3.91
N PHE A 84 4.15 -15.95 3.60
CA PHE A 84 4.88 -15.19 4.61
C PHE A 84 3.92 -14.35 5.46
N ASP A 85 3.92 -14.57 6.78
CA ASP A 85 3.17 -13.81 7.78
C ASP A 85 4.10 -12.93 8.62
N ALA A 86 3.80 -11.63 8.65
CA ALA A 86 4.51 -10.64 9.45
C ALA A 86 4.00 -10.54 10.91
N LYS A 87 2.94 -11.25 11.28
CA LYS A 87 2.30 -11.23 12.61
C LYS A 87 1.95 -9.80 13.05
N ASN A 88 1.25 -9.07 12.19
CA ASN A 88 0.85 -7.67 12.38
C ASN A 88 2.01 -6.68 12.58
N LYS A 89 3.23 -7.04 12.20
CA LYS A 89 4.37 -6.12 12.22
C LYS A 89 4.46 -5.35 10.90
N ILE A 90 5.05 -4.16 10.99
CA ILE A 90 5.35 -3.32 9.83
C ILE A 90 6.50 -3.94 9.03
N ILE A 91 6.31 -4.14 7.73
CA ILE A 91 7.39 -4.41 6.79
C ILE A 91 7.84 -3.07 6.20
N GLY A 92 8.91 -2.53 6.75
CA GLY A 92 9.50 -1.25 6.32
C GLY A 92 10.56 -1.42 5.22
N ASN A 93 10.98 -0.30 4.64
CA ASN A 93 12.06 -0.23 3.64
C ASN A 93 11.86 -1.13 2.41
N VAL A 94 10.60 -1.33 2.00
CA VAL A 94 10.25 -2.03 0.76
C VAL A 94 10.43 -1.06 -0.41
N LYS A 95 11.35 -1.38 -1.32
CA LYS A 95 11.61 -0.57 -2.54
C LYS A 95 10.37 -0.52 -3.45
N ASP A 96 10.31 0.50 -4.30
CA ASP A 96 9.31 0.57 -5.38
C ASP A 96 9.33 -0.71 -6.25
N PRO A 97 8.15 -1.24 -6.61
CA PRO A 97 8.04 -2.44 -7.41
C PRO A 97 8.62 -2.21 -8.82
N VAL A 98 9.38 -3.19 -9.31
CA VAL A 98 10.00 -3.15 -10.66
C VAL A 98 9.23 -4.02 -11.65
N ASN A 99 8.57 -5.07 -11.17
CA ASN A 99 7.72 -5.95 -11.97
C ASN A 99 6.45 -6.37 -11.21
N GLY A 100 5.50 -6.98 -11.93
CA GLY A 100 4.18 -7.34 -11.41
C GLY A 100 4.15 -8.42 -10.32
N LYS A 101 5.29 -9.01 -9.94
CA LYS A 101 5.39 -9.98 -8.83
C LYS A 101 5.94 -9.36 -7.55
N ASN A 102 6.35 -8.08 -7.58
CA ASN A 102 6.87 -7.42 -6.40
C ASN A 102 5.75 -6.93 -5.47
N VAL A 103 6.06 -6.89 -4.17
CA VAL A 103 5.23 -6.20 -3.19
C VAL A 103 5.19 -4.71 -3.51
N VAL A 104 4.01 -4.10 -3.38
CA VAL A 104 3.82 -2.66 -3.56
C VAL A 104 3.94 -1.96 -2.21
N ASN A 105 4.86 -1.00 -2.08
CA ASN A 105 4.92 -0.16 -0.90
C ASN A 105 3.83 0.93 -0.93
N LYS A 106 3.46 1.44 0.25
CA LYS A 106 2.38 2.43 0.40
C LYS A 106 2.63 3.72 -0.39
N GLN A 107 3.86 4.23 -0.38
CA GLN A 107 4.23 5.46 -1.09
C GLN A 107 4.03 5.32 -2.60
N TYR A 108 4.46 4.20 -3.18
CA TYR A 108 4.26 3.90 -4.60
C TYR A 108 2.77 3.82 -4.95
N LEU A 109 1.98 3.12 -4.13
CA LEU A 109 0.54 3.00 -4.31
C LEU A 109 -0.12 4.37 -4.32
N GLU A 110 0.14 5.20 -3.31
CA GLU A 110 -0.43 6.54 -3.22
C GLU A 110 0.00 7.39 -4.42
N ASN A 111 1.24 7.31 -4.88
CA ASN A 111 1.73 8.12 -5.99
C ASN A 111 1.20 7.71 -7.37
N LYS A 112 0.88 6.43 -7.57
CA LYS A 112 0.53 5.87 -8.90
C LYS A 112 -0.93 5.47 -9.05
N ALA A 113 -1.66 5.28 -7.95
CA ALA A 113 -3.07 4.89 -7.97
C ALA A 113 -4.00 6.05 -7.58
N LEU A 114 -5.25 5.95 -8.04
CA LEU A 114 -6.33 6.77 -7.52
C LEU A 114 -6.76 6.19 -6.17
N THR A 115 -6.50 6.94 -5.11
CA THR A 115 -6.84 6.56 -3.74
C THR A 115 -8.06 7.34 -3.27
N LEU A 116 -8.95 6.67 -2.55
CA LEU A 116 -10.06 7.33 -1.85
C LEU A 116 -9.51 8.30 -0.81
N ARG A 117 -10.07 9.51 -0.77
CA ARG A 117 -9.76 10.55 0.20
C ARG A 117 -11.04 11.04 0.85
N GLN A 118 -10.91 11.60 2.04
CA GLN A 118 -12.00 12.20 2.79
C GLN A 118 -11.80 13.69 2.93
N THR A 119 -12.89 14.44 2.83
CA THR A 119 -12.91 15.84 3.22
C THR A 119 -12.86 15.97 4.74
N ASN A 120 -12.33 17.09 5.23
CA ASN A 120 -12.40 17.45 6.65
C ASN A 120 -13.72 18.16 7.00
N THR A 121 -14.78 17.94 6.21
CA THR A 121 -16.11 18.52 6.47
C THR A 121 -16.89 17.66 7.46
N VAL A 122 -17.96 18.21 8.02
CA VAL A 122 -18.94 17.47 8.83
C VAL A 122 -20.28 17.52 8.11
N PRO A 123 -20.77 16.42 7.52
CA PRO A 123 -20.17 15.08 7.46
C PRO A 123 -18.95 15.02 6.51
N PRO A 124 -18.04 14.04 6.69
CA PRO A 124 -16.97 13.78 5.74
C PRO A 124 -17.54 13.21 4.44
N GLU A 125 -16.97 13.63 3.32
CA GLU A 125 -17.31 13.14 1.99
C GLU A 125 -16.12 12.39 1.39
N ASP A 126 -16.38 11.21 0.86
CA ASP A 126 -15.40 10.40 0.15
C ASP A 126 -15.28 10.86 -1.31
N PHE A 127 -14.06 11.04 -1.80
CA PHE A 127 -13.79 11.40 -3.19
C PHE A 127 -12.49 10.77 -3.71
N TYR A 128 -12.38 10.65 -5.03
CA TYR A 128 -11.14 10.27 -5.70
C TYR A 128 -10.38 11.51 -6.16
N ASP A 129 -9.17 11.70 -5.65
CA ASP A 129 -8.30 12.80 -6.04
C ASP A 129 -7.40 12.39 -7.21
N LEU A 130 -7.59 13.02 -8.37
CA LEU A 130 -6.77 12.82 -9.56
C LEU A 130 -5.37 13.45 -9.44
N LYS A 131 -5.08 14.23 -8.39
CA LYS A 131 -3.78 14.88 -8.14
C LYS A 131 -3.32 15.76 -9.31
N SER A 132 -4.26 16.44 -9.94
CA SER A 132 -4.06 17.23 -11.18
C SER A 132 -3.56 16.41 -12.38
N ILE A 133 -3.69 15.07 -12.34
CA ILE A 133 -3.38 14.19 -13.46
C ILE A 133 -4.61 14.13 -14.38
N PRO A 134 -4.47 14.37 -15.69
CA PRO A 134 -5.59 14.28 -16.62
C PRO A 134 -6.18 12.87 -16.69
N LEU A 135 -7.50 12.77 -16.54
CA LEU A 135 -8.24 11.54 -16.82
C LEU A 135 -8.44 11.42 -18.35
N LYS A 136 -7.80 10.45 -18.98
CA LYS A 136 -7.82 10.22 -20.44
C LYS A 136 -8.51 8.90 -20.79
N ASN A 137 -8.82 8.72 -22.08
CA ASN A 137 -9.41 7.50 -22.64
C ASN A 137 -10.80 7.14 -22.08
N LEU A 138 -11.57 8.15 -21.69
CA LEU A 138 -12.99 7.98 -21.36
C LEU A 138 -13.79 7.63 -22.62
N SER A 139 -14.61 6.59 -22.53
CA SER A 139 -15.61 6.27 -23.54
C SER A 139 -16.77 7.26 -23.49
N ASN A 140 -17.63 7.26 -24.52
CA ASN A 140 -18.90 7.99 -24.43
C ASN A 140 -19.75 7.43 -23.27
N PRO A 141 -20.50 8.29 -22.54
CA PRO A 141 -21.33 7.85 -21.42
C PRO A 141 -22.42 6.90 -21.90
N ARG A 142 -22.73 5.92 -21.05
CA ARG A 142 -23.88 5.02 -21.20
C ARG A 142 -24.98 5.40 -20.21
N ASP A 143 -24.59 5.84 -19.02
CA ASP A 143 -25.48 6.25 -17.95
C ASP A 143 -25.42 7.75 -17.68
N LYS A 144 -26.50 8.29 -17.09
CA LYS A 144 -26.64 9.73 -16.78
C LYS A 144 -25.62 10.26 -15.77
N ASN A 145 -24.96 9.37 -15.02
CA ASN A 145 -24.00 9.72 -13.98
C ASN A 145 -22.54 9.49 -14.42
N ASP A 146 -22.31 9.05 -15.65
CA ASP A 146 -20.97 8.79 -16.16
C ASP A 146 -20.20 10.11 -16.35
N ALA A 147 -18.89 10.06 -16.08
CA ALA A 147 -17.99 11.10 -16.52
C ALA A 147 -17.94 11.11 -18.06
N VAL A 148 -18.01 12.31 -18.65
CA VAL A 148 -18.10 12.48 -20.10
C VAL A 148 -16.81 13.09 -20.67
N PRO A 149 -16.28 12.58 -21.80
CA PRO A 149 -15.18 13.25 -22.47
C PRO A 149 -15.68 14.54 -23.13
N LYS A 150 -14.85 15.59 -23.17
CA LYS A 150 -15.21 16.90 -23.75
C LYS A 150 -15.83 16.79 -25.14
N GLN A 151 -15.27 15.95 -26.01
CA GLN A 151 -15.79 15.69 -27.36
C GLN A 151 -17.26 15.25 -27.39
N TYR A 152 -17.71 14.51 -26.38
CA TYR A 152 -19.10 14.06 -26.30
C TYR A 152 -20.03 15.23 -25.99
N VAL A 153 -19.64 16.09 -25.04
CA VAL A 153 -20.38 17.31 -24.69
C VAL A 153 -20.46 18.23 -25.90
N ASP A 154 -19.32 18.58 -26.51
CA ASP A 154 -19.25 19.49 -27.66
C ASP A 154 -20.15 19.03 -28.82
N LYS A 155 -20.25 17.71 -29.06
CA LYS A 155 -21.11 17.14 -30.11
C LYS A 155 -22.60 17.19 -29.77
N LYS A 156 -22.95 17.05 -28.49
CA LYS A 156 -24.35 17.03 -28.02
C LYS A 156 -24.89 18.43 -27.76
N THR A 157 -24.04 19.38 -27.38
CA THR A 157 -24.40 20.77 -27.18
C THR A 157 -24.32 21.52 -28.50
N LYS A 158 -25.47 21.84 -29.10
CA LYS A 158 -25.53 22.85 -30.16
C LYS A 158 -25.50 24.22 -29.51
N ILE A 159 -24.32 24.82 -29.36
CA ILE A 159 -24.26 26.25 -29.10
C ILE A 159 -24.76 26.92 -30.39
N ASN A 160 -25.91 27.59 -30.31
CA ASN A 160 -26.46 28.31 -31.43
C ASN A 160 -26.18 29.80 -31.26
N ASP A 161 -24.93 30.16 -31.50
CA ASP A 161 -24.40 31.52 -31.46
C ASP A 161 -25.08 32.42 -32.50
N LYS A 162 -25.87 31.85 -33.42
CA LYS A 162 -26.63 32.60 -34.42
C LYS A 162 -27.97 33.11 -33.90
N LYS A 163 -28.44 32.62 -32.73
CA LYS A 163 -29.58 33.26 -32.09
C LYS A 163 -29.10 34.44 -31.23
N PRO A 164 -29.70 35.63 -31.38
CA PRO A 164 -29.29 36.82 -30.62
C PRO A 164 -29.42 36.63 -29.11
N ASP A 165 -30.30 35.72 -28.67
CA ASP A 165 -30.52 35.37 -27.26
C ASP A 165 -29.44 34.50 -26.61
N ASN A 166 -28.43 34.06 -27.37
CA ASN A 166 -27.25 33.36 -26.86
C ASN A 166 -25.94 34.09 -27.15
N GLN A 167 -26.00 35.30 -27.70
CA GLN A 167 -24.82 36.14 -27.92
C GLN A 167 -24.58 37.03 -26.70
N LEU A 168 -23.37 36.96 -26.14
CA LEU A 168 -22.93 37.90 -25.13
C LEU A 168 -22.61 39.24 -25.81
N MET A 169 -23.36 40.27 -25.46
CA MET A 169 -23.22 41.62 -26.01
C MET A 169 -22.67 42.58 -24.95
N ARG A 170 -21.95 43.62 -25.39
CA ARG A 170 -21.39 44.66 -24.52
C ARG A 170 -21.87 46.04 -24.96
N ASN A 171 -22.36 46.83 -24.02
CA ASN A 171 -22.68 48.25 -24.23
C ASN A 171 -22.06 49.13 -23.12
N SER A 172 -22.40 50.42 -23.11
CA SER A 172 -21.95 51.38 -22.10
C SER A 172 -22.46 51.09 -20.69
N GLU A 173 -23.47 50.25 -20.53
CA GLU A 173 -24.10 49.87 -19.26
C GLU A 173 -23.61 48.52 -18.71
N GLY A 174 -22.95 47.69 -19.53
CA GLY A 174 -22.35 46.43 -19.10
C GLY A 174 -22.36 45.31 -20.14
N LEU A 175 -22.22 44.08 -19.65
CA LEU A 175 -22.37 42.83 -20.42
C LEU A 175 -23.80 42.31 -20.27
N TYR A 176 -24.45 41.94 -21.36
CA TYR A 176 -25.83 41.44 -21.36
C TYR A 176 -26.05 40.35 -22.43
N VAL A 177 -27.18 39.65 -22.30
CA VAL A 177 -27.69 38.67 -23.28
C VAL A 177 -29.16 39.01 -23.56
N GLU A 178 -29.55 39.12 -24.83
CA GLU A 178 -30.88 39.62 -25.22
C GLU A 178 -31.93 38.50 -25.30
N TYR A 179 -32.75 38.31 -24.26
CA TYR A 179 -33.77 37.25 -24.26
C TYR A 179 -35.10 37.71 -24.87
N TYR A 180 -35.64 36.96 -25.82
CA TYR A 180 -36.98 37.20 -26.41
C TYR A 180 -38.03 36.26 -25.78
N PHE A 181 -39.07 36.84 -25.18
CA PHE A 181 -40.26 36.08 -24.75
C PHE A 181 -41.33 36.13 -25.86
N GLU A 182 -41.67 34.98 -26.46
CA GLU A 182 -42.90 34.85 -27.23
C GLU A 182 -44.07 34.65 -26.26
N MET A 183 -44.90 35.67 -26.07
CA MET A 183 -46.21 35.47 -25.44
C MET A 183 -47.15 34.81 -26.45
N ALA A 184 -47.50 33.55 -26.22
CA ALA A 184 -48.51 32.85 -27.00
C ALA A 184 -49.84 33.62 -26.97
N ARG A 185 -50.30 34.12 -28.12
CA ARG A 185 -51.64 34.68 -28.25
C ARG A 185 -52.66 33.55 -28.33
N SER A 186 -53.61 33.56 -27.40
CA SER A 186 -54.83 32.76 -27.47
C SER A 186 -55.68 33.24 -28.65
N ASN A 187 -55.82 32.40 -29.68
CA ASN A 187 -56.66 32.70 -30.83
C ASN A 187 -58.14 32.57 -30.45
N ARG A 188 -58.76 33.68 -30.07
CA ARG A 188 -60.20 33.90 -30.22
C ARG A 188 -60.47 35.33 -30.69
N GLY A 189 -61.02 35.45 -31.90
CA GLY A 189 -61.76 36.62 -32.37
C GLY A 189 -60.97 37.60 -33.24
N ASN A 190 -61.54 37.86 -34.41
CA ASN A 190 -61.15 38.91 -35.36
C ASN A 190 -61.00 40.28 -34.67
N ASP A 191 -59.92 41.01 -34.97
CA ASP A 191 -59.99 42.36 -35.52
C ASP A 191 -58.60 42.98 -35.76
N ILE A 192 -58.57 43.87 -36.74
CA ILE A 192 -57.43 44.58 -37.28
C ILE A 192 -56.92 45.60 -36.25
N CYS A 193 -55.68 45.45 -35.77
CA CYS A 193 -54.83 46.58 -35.37
C CYS A 193 -53.36 46.13 -35.25
N SER A 194 -52.52 46.81 -36.02
CA SER A 194 -51.07 46.85 -35.86
C SER A 194 -50.67 47.07 -34.40
N ASN A 195 -49.89 46.15 -33.83
CA ASN A 195 -48.92 46.49 -32.78
C ASN A 195 -47.87 45.38 -32.73
N LYS A 196 -46.66 45.71 -33.22
CA LYS A 196 -45.43 45.02 -32.85
C LYS A 196 -45.41 44.96 -31.32
N LEU A 197 -45.55 43.76 -30.75
CA LEU A 197 -45.28 43.54 -29.33
C LEU A 197 -43.83 43.98 -29.08
N ARG A 198 -43.64 44.96 -28.20
CA ARG A 198 -42.32 45.47 -27.84
C ARG A 198 -41.59 44.38 -27.03
N PRO A 199 -40.29 44.12 -27.30
CA PRO A 199 -39.53 43.15 -26.54
C PRO A 199 -39.32 43.65 -25.10
N HIS A 200 -39.67 42.83 -24.12
CA HIS A 200 -39.29 43.04 -22.72
C HIS A 200 -37.79 42.75 -22.57
N ARG A 201 -36.98 43.79 -22.34
CA ARG A 201 -35.54 43.64 -22.08
C ARG A 201 -35.32 43.24 -20.63
N LYS A 202 -34.86 42.01 -20.37
CA LYS A 202 -34.39 41.58 -19.04
C LYS A 202 -32.87 41.71 -19.00
N ILE A 203 -32.36 42.68 -18.26
CA ILE A 203 -30.92 42.88 -18.05
C ILE A 203 -30.48 41.98 -16.90
N ILE A 204 -29.60 41.01 -17.16
CA ILE A 204 -28.92 40.26 -16.10
C ILE A 204 -27.50 40.81 -16.00
N ILE A 205 -27.27 41.73 -15.04
CA ILE A 205 -25.93 42.17 -14.70
C ILE A 205 -25.30 41.09 -13.83
N LEU A 206 -24.31 40.37 -14.36
CA LEU A 206 -23.45 39.52 -13.56
C LEU A 206 -22.39 40.42 -12.91
N ASP A 207 -22.67 40.88 -11.69
CA ASP A 207 -21.66 41.51 -10.84
C ASP A 207 -20.65 40.45 -10.41
N ALA A 208 -19.40 40.59 -10.89
CA ALA A 208 -18.31 39.66 -10.61
C ALA A 208 -17.91 39.61 -9.11
N THR A 209 -18.44 40.51 -8.27
CA THR A 209 -18.09 40.60 -6.84
C THR A 209 -19.20 40.20 -5.87
N SER A 210 -20.43 39.92 -6.35
CA SER A 210 -21.56 39.57 -5.48
C SER A 210 -22.14 38.19 -5.81
N ARG A 211 -22.08 37.24 -4.87
CA ARG A 211 -22.76 35.92 -4.97
C ARG A 211 -24.30 36.01 -4.86
N LYS A 212 -24.92 37.14 -5.20
CA LYS A 212 -26.38 37.29 -5.24
C LYS A 212 -26.82 37.83 -6.59
N LYS A 213 -27.60 37.00 -7.30
CA LYS A 213 -28.35 37.36 -8.51
C LYS A 213 -29.31 38.52 -8.16
N LYS A 214 -29.00 39.74 -8.57
CA LYS A 214 -29.96 40.85 -8.52
C LYS A 214 -30.73 40.87 -9.84
N GLU A 215 -32.00 40.48 -9.79
CA GLU A 215 -32.93 40.69 -10.90
C GLU A 215 -33.42 42.14 -10.85
N ILE A 216 -33.05 42.96 -11.83
CA ILE A 216 -33.60 44.31 -11.99
C ILE A 216 -34.50 44.28 -13.21
N LEU A 217 -35.82 44.34 -12.97
CA LEU A 217 -36.82 44.58 -14.01
C LEU A 217 -36.82 46.08 -14.31
N SER A 218 -36.22 46.49 -15.42
CA SER A 218 -36.31 47.86 -15.91
C SER A 218 -37.35 47.93 -17.02
N ILE A 219 -38.49 48.58 -16.75
CA ILE A 219 -39.48 48.95 -17.76
C ILE A 219 -39.03 50.28 -18.34
N ILE A 220 -38.20 50.25 -19.40
CA ILE A 220 -37.94 51.47 -20.18
C ILE A 220 -39.02 51.56 -21.26
N ASN A 221 -40.07 52.33 -20.98
CA ASN A 221 -40.88 52.92 -22.04
C ASN A 221 -40.08 54.06 -22.65
N SER A 222 -39.59 53.89 -23.87
CA SER A 222 -39.07 55.01 -24.67
C SER A 222 -39.92 55.25 -25.90
N ILE A 223 -40.05 56.55 -26.16
CA ILE A 223 -40.82 57.32 -27.15
C ILE A 223 -40.76 56.69 -28.54
#